data_AF-A0A820UPE1-F1
#
_entry.id   AF-A0A820UPE1-F1
#
_cell.length_a   1.000
_cell.length_b   1.000
_cell.length_c   1.000
_cell.angle_alpha   90.00
_cell.angle_beta   90.00
_cell.angle_gamma   90.00
#
_symmetry.space_group_name_H-M   'P 1'
#
loop_
_entity.id
_entity.type
_entity.pdbx_description
1 polymer ?
#
loop_
_entity_poly.entity_id
_entity_poly.type
_entity_poly.pdbx_seq_one_letter_code
_entity_poly.pdbx_strand_id
1 'polypeptide(L)'
;MVLDYSCLQGQSLSVCDNNVILTFPIDLKHRLLIRSPNYPHEYENALNCSCQIEAKKSMIEFLDFYLEERDEMNLCSRDYLQIEDRSYCDSKIEHNDQLISSPIVNSSIHLTFKTNDVITRKGF
;
A
#
# COMPACT_ATOMS: atom_id res chain seq x y z
N MET A 1 4.50 33.09 -7.31
CA MET A 1 4.61 31.61 -7.38
C MET A 1 3.82 31.08 -6.20
N VAL A 2 2.56 30.72 -6.43
CA VAL A 2 1.67 30.23 -5.37
C VAL A 2 1.83 28.72 -5.35
N LEU A 3 2.47 28.18 -4.32
CA LEU A 3 2.45 26.76 -4.03
C LEU A 3 1.04 26.46 -3.50
N ASP A 4 0.28 25.68 -4.24
CA ASP A 4 -1.07 25.28 -3.88
C ASP A 4 -0.99 24.28 -2.70
N TYR A 5 -1.38 24.73 -1.51
CA TYR A 5 -1.34 23.95 -0.27
C TYR A 5 -2.41 22.85 -0.19
N SER A 6 -3.19 22.63 -1.26
CA SER A 6 -4.19 21.56 -1.35
C SER A 6 -3.58 20.14 -1.45
N CYS A 7 -2.26 20.01 -1.58
CA CYS A 7 -1.55 18.73 -1.49
C CYS A 7 -1.51 18.14 -0.05
N LEU A 8 -1.93 18.90 0.98
CA LEU A 8 -1.91 18.49 2.39
C LEU A 8 -3.22 17.87 2.93
N GLN A 9 -4.20 17.56 2.07
CA GLN A 9 -5.49 16.99 2.51
C GLN A 9 -5.59 15.45 2.39
N GLY A 10 -4.46 14.75 2.33
CA GLY A 10 -4.39 13.29 2.49
C GLY A 10 -3.45 12.95 3.63
N GLN A 11 -3.90 12.13 4.59
CA GLN A 11 -3.00 11.53 5.56
C GLN A 11 -2.04 10.61 4.79
N SER A 12 -0.73 10.81 4.96
CA SER A 12 0.30 9.89 4.42
C SER A 12 0.82 9.02 5.55
N LEU A 13 0.61 7.72 5.43
CA LEU A 13 0.86 6.74 6.48
C LEU A 13 1.85 5.68 6.00
N SER A 14 2.78 5.28 6.86
CA SER A 14 3.55 4.07 6.60
C SER A 14 2.73 2.82 6.95
N VAL A 15 2.80 1.79 6.11
CA VAL A 15 2.22 0.46 6.42
C VAL A 15 2.81 -0.15 7.71
N CYS A 16 3.98 0.31 8.14
CA CYS A 16 4.68 -0.13 9.34
C CYS A 16 4.43 0.74 10.59
N ASP A 17 3.58 1.77 10.50
CA ASP A 17 3.21 2.54 11.67
C ASP A 17 2.29 1.70 12.58
N ASN A 18 2.73 1.42 13.81
CA ASN A 18 1.97 0.59 14.76
C ASN A 18 0.58 1.21 15.07
N ASN A 19 -0.46 0.37 15.07
CA ASN A 19 -1.84 0.67 15.50
C ASN A 19 -2.63 1.66 14.64
N VAL A 20 -2.72 1.42 13.33
CA VAL A 20 -3.52 2.27 12.46
C VAL A 20 -4.79 1.55 12.00
N ILE A 21 -5.87 1.76 12.77
CA ILE A 21 -7.24 1.55 12.32
C ILE A 21 -7.73 2.92 11.85
N LEU A 22 -7.82 3.12 10.55
CA LEU A 22 -8.38 4.36 9.99
C LEU A 22 -9.87 4.16 9.76
N THR A 23 -10.68 4.78 10.62
CA THR A 23 -12.13 4.86 10.46
C THR A 23 -12.48 6.24 9.92
N PHE A 24 -12.80 6.31 8.63
CA PHE A 24 -13.22 7.57 8.02
C PHE A 24 -14.72 7.82 8.23
N PRO A 25 -15.14 9.06 8.53
CA PRO A 25 -16.55 9.43 8.50
C PRO A 25 -17.16 9.11 7.14
N ILE A 26 -18.38 8.57 7.20
CA ILE A 26 -19.12 7.91 6.11
C ILE A 26 -19.33 8.78 4.86
N ASP A 27 -19.23 10.11 4.99
CA ASP A 27 -19.70 11.08 4.00
C ASP A 27 -18.59 11.93 3.34
N LEU A 28 -17.29 11.62 3.56
CA LEU A 28 -16.21 12.29 2.82
C LEU A 28 -15.43 11.31 1.93
N LYS A 29 -15.25 11.71 0.66
CA LYS A 29 -14.24 11.12 -0.23
C LYS A 29 -12.86 11.48 0.30
N HIS A 30 -12.30 10.62 1.14
CA HIS A 30 -10.93 10.74 1.61
C HIS A 30 -9.97 10.03 0.67
N ARG A 31 -8.82 10.65 0.41
CA ARG A 31 -7.67 9.97 -0.17
C ARG A 31 -6.70 9.67 0.96
N LEU A 32 -6.29 8.42 1.05
CA LEU A 32 -5.27 7.95 1.97
C LEU A 32 -4.05 7.59 1.14
N LEU A 33 -2.90 8.12 1.51
CA LEU A 33 -1.63 7.75 0.90
C LEU A 33 -0.96 6.74 1.82
N ILE A 34 -0.79 5.50 1.37
CA ILE A 34 -0.02 4.48 2.07
C ILE A 34 1.33 4.37 1.41
N ARG A 35 2.39 4.30 2.22
CA ARG A 35 3.75 4.10 1.78
C ARG A 35 4.45 3.01 2.58
N SER A 36 5.46 2.42 1.97
CA SER A 36 6.52 1.67 2.65
C SER A 36 7.30 2.57 3.63
N PRO A 37 7.93 2.01 4.67
CA PRO A 37 8.82 2.79 5.53
C PRO A 37 9.96 3.38 4.70
N ASN A 38 10.40 4.59 5.09
CA ASN A 38 11.47 5.36 4.45
C ASN A 38 11.20 5.90 3.03
N TYR A 39 10.09 5.55 2.37
CA TYR A 39 9.74 6.09 1.05
C TYR A 39 9.82 7.64 1.01
N PRO A 40 10.50 8.24 0.02
CA PRO A 40 10.95 7.65 -1.25
C PRO A 40 12.34 7.00 -1.24
N HIS A 41 12.95 6.80 -0.07
CA HIS A 41 14.16 5.98 0.09
C HIS A 41 13.82 4.50 0.23
N GLU A 42 14.84 3.65 0.13
CA GLU A 42 14.65 2.22 0.21
C GLU A 42 14.12 1.77 1.58
N TYR A 43 13.20 0.80 1.56
CA TYR A 43 12.69 0.16 2.77
C TYR A 43 13.77 -0.73 3.42
N GLU A 44 13.53 -1.14 4.67
CA GLU A 44 14.42 -2.03 5.40
C GLU A 44 14.15 -3.51 5.10
N ASN A 45 15.16 -4.34 5.34
CA ASN A 45 15.04 -5.79 5.32
C ASN A 45 14.24 -6.31 6.53
N ALA A 46 13.72 -7.53 6.40
CA ALA A 46 13.03 -8.29 7.45
C ALA A 46 11.78 -7.60 8.04
N LEU A 47 11.06 -6.84 7.23
CA LEU A 47 9.80 -6.22 7.62
C LEU A 47 8.67 -7.25 7.60
N ASN A 48 7.75 -7.10 8.55
CA ASN A 48 6.49 -7.84 8.60
C ASN A 48 5.42 -6.95 9.23
N CYS A 49 4.94 -6.02 8.43
CA CYS A 49 4.02 -4.97 8.84
C CYS A 49 2.63 -5.23 8.28
N SER A 50 1.61 -4.88 9.04
CA SER A 50 0.24 -4.93 8.55
C SER A 50 -0.59 -3.76 9.07
N CYS A 51 -1.53 -3.31 8.25
CA CYS A 51 -2.53 -2.33 8.64
C CYS A 51 -3.90 -2.70 8.09
N GLN A 52 -4.93 -2.22 8.77
CA GLN A 52 -6.33 -2.45 8.41
C GLN A 52 -7.03 -1.12 8.19
N ILE A 53 -7.62 -0.95 7.01
CA ILE A 53 -8.33 0.27 6.62
C ILE A 53 -9.82 -0.02 6.56
N GLU A 54 -10.63 0.69 7.32
CA GLU A 54 -12.09 0.54 7.29
C GLU A 54 -12.71 1.54 6.32
N ALA A 55 -13.33 1.05 5.25
CA ALA A 55 -13.95 1.89 4.23
C ALA A 55 -15.27 1.29 3.72
N LYS A 56 -16.27 2.13 3.45
CA LYS A 56 -17.53 1.67 2.83
C LYS A 56 -17.39 1.31 1.35
N LYS A 57 -16.48 1.99 0.66
CA LYS A 57 -16.10 1.76 -0.73
C LYS A 57 -14.70 2.31 -0.92
N SER A 58 -13.83 1.50 -1.52
CA SER A 58 -12.43 1.87 -1.72
C SER A 58 -11.99 1.52 -3.13
N MET A 59 -11.11 2.37 -3.66
CA MET A 59 -10.38 2.16 -4.89
C MET A 59 -8.91 2.32 -4.54
N ILE A 60 -8.09 1.36 -4.94
CA ILE A 60 -6.64 1.39 -4.74
C ILE A 60 -5.99 1.75 -6.07
N GLU A 61 -5.08 2.70 -6.03
CA GLU A 61 -4.30 3.16 -7.16
C GLU A 61 -2.83 3.20 -6.73
N PHE A 62 -1.96 2.57 -7.52
CA PHE A 62 -0.52 2.63 -7.32
C PHE A 62 0.03 3.87 -8.01
N LEU A 63 0.50 4.83 -7.21
CA LEU A 63 1.12 6.06 -7.73
C LEU A 63 2.61 5.85 -8.08
N ASP A 64 3.27 5.01 -7.29
CA ASP A 64 4.65 4.59 -7.47
C ASP A 64 4.81 3.24 -6.77
N PHE A 65 5.59 2.33 -7.36
CA PHE A 65 5.73 0.98 -6.83
C PHE A 65 6.97 0.31 -7.40
N TYR A 66 7.87 -0.12 -6.51
CA TYR A 66 8.99 -0.96 -6.87
C TYR A 66 9.47 -1.78 -5.67
N LEU A 67 9.21 -3.09 -5.71
CA LEU A 67 9.72 -4.09 -4.76
C LEU A 67 10.67 -5.07 -5.47
N GLU A 68 11.33 -5.93 -4.71
CA GLU A 68 12.15 -7.01 -5.28
C GLU A 68 11.35 -7.80 -6.33
N GLU A 69 12.03 -8.19 -7.40
CA GLU A 69 11.44 -8.92 -8.51
C GLU A 69 10.99 -10.34 -8.09
N ARG A 70 10.11 -10.93 -8.91
CA ARG A 70 9.58 -12.29 -8.70
C ARG A 70 10.71 -13.32 -8.58
N ASP A 71 10.44 -14.39 -7.83
CA ASP A 71 11.34 -15.52 -7.70
C ASP A 71 11.44 -16.38 -8.98
N GLU A 72 12.22 -17.46 -8.92
CA GLU A 72 12.43 -18.37 -10.04
C GLU A 72 11.15 -19.08 -10.50
N MET A 73 10.10 -19.09 -9.67
CA MET A 73 8.78 -19.64 -9.95
C MET A 73 7.78 -18.59 -10.45
N ASN A 74 8.23 -17.35 -10.70
CA ASN A 74 7.41 -16.20 -11.05
C ASN A 74 6.39 -15.82 -9.95
N LEU A 75 6.74 -16.00 -8.68
CA LEU A 75 5.92 -15.63 -7.54
C LEU A 75 6.52 -14.42 -6.79
N CYS A 76 5.65 -13.59 -6.21
CA CYS A 76 6.03 -12.53 -5.29
C CYS A 76 6.26 -13.10 -3.88
N SER A 77 7.29 -13.95 -3.73
CA SER A 77 7.59 -14.68 -2.50
C SER A 77 8.70 -14.05 -1.64
N ARG A 78 9.49 -13.14 -2.24
CA ARG A 78 10.61 -12.45 -1.61
C ARG A 78 10.11 -11.22 -0.87
N ASP A 79 9.97 -10.11 -1.58
CA ASP A 79 9.36 -8.88 -1.09
C ASP A 79 8.01 -8.68 -1.74
N TYR A 80 6.99 -8.36 -0.93
CA TYR A 80 5.66 -8.15 -1.47
C TYR A 80 4.80 -7.25 -0.60
N LEU A 81 3.97 -6.46 -1.27
CA LEU A 81 2.77 -5.87 -0.69
C LEU A 81 1.61 -6.80 -1.00
N GLN A 82 0.99 -7.35 0.03
CA GLN A 82 -0.23 -8.12 -0.08
C GLN A 82 -1.42 -7.22 0.23
N ILE A 83 -2.40 -7.23 -0.68
CA ILE A 83 -3.68 -6.56 -0.54
C ILE A 83 -4.74 -7.64 -0.62
N GLU A 84 -5.43 -7.91 0.50
CA GLU A 84 -6.30 -9.08 0.63
C GLU A 84 -5.57 -10.39 0.27
N ASP A 85 -6.04 -11.12 -0.73
CA ASP A 85 -5.49 -12.41 -1.17
C ASP A 85 -4.49 -12.29 -2.33
N ARG A 86 -4.07 -11.07 -2.70
CA ARG A 86 -3.18 -10.82 -3.84
C ARG A 86 -1.87 -10.19 -3.40
N SER A 87 -0.76 -10.77 -3.84
CA SER A 87 0.59 -10.24 -3.61
C SER A 87 1.12 -9.50 -4.83
N TYR A 88 1.69 -8.33 -4.58
CA TYR A 88 2.26 -7.41 -5.56
C TYR A 88 3.75 -7.26 -5.30
N CYS A 89 4.56 -7.31 -6.36
CA CYS A 89 6.01 -7.12 -6.34
C CYS A 89 6.49 -6.61 -7.71
N ASP A 90 7.81 -6.53 -7.94
CA ASP A 90 8.39 -5.96 -9.17
C ASP A 90 8.08 -4.45 -9.31
N SER A 91 8.39 -3.84 -10.46
CA SER A 91 8.07 -2.45 -10.79
C SER A 91 6.81 -2.31 -11.65
N LYS A 92 6.19 -3.43 -12.03
CA LYS A 92 5.03 -3.46 -12.95
C LYS A 92 3.82 -4.02 -12.22
N ILE A 93 2.89 -3.13 -11.90
CA ILE A 93 1.54 -3.51 -11.51
C ILE A 93 0.80 -3.94 -12.79
N GLU A 94 0.20 -5.14 -12.78
CA GLU A 94 -0.56 -5.61 -13.94
C GLU A 94 -1.76 -4.69 -14.16
N HIS A 95 -1.96 -4.19 -15.39
CA HIS A 95 -2.91 -3.12 -15.71
C HIS A 95 -4.38 -3.38 -15.33
N ASN A 96 -4.72 -4.61 -14.93
CA ASN A 96 -6.06 -5.01 -14.51
C ASN A 96 -6.25 -4.98 -12.98
N ASP A 97 -5.26 -4.55 -12.21
CA ASP A 97 -5.28 -4.51 -10.74
C ASP A 97 -5.79 -3.18 -10.16
N GLN A 98 -6.68 -2.47 -10.87
CA GLN A 98 -7.56 -1.52 -10.18
C GLN A 98 -8.47 -2.30 -9.25
N LEU A 99 -8.05 -2.46 -8.00
CA LEU A 99 -8.83 -3.11 -6.97
C LEU A 99 -9.97 -2.18 -6.57
N ILE A 100 -11.14 -2.45 -7.14
CA ILE A 100 -12.41 -1.86 -6.73
C ILE A 100 -13.00 -2.84 -5.72
N SER A 101 -12.99 -2.49 -4.42
CA SER A 101 -13.82 -3.24 -3.48
C SER A 101 -15.28 -2.99 -3.85
N SER A 102 -16.07 -4.07 -3.94
CA SER A 102 -17.51 -3.95 -4.13
C SER A 102 -18.10 -3.10 -2.98
N PRO A 103 -19.21 -2.37 -3.20
CA PRO A 103 -19.83 -1.56 -2.15
C PRO A 103 -20.50 -2.48 -1.12
N ILE A 104 -19.69 -3.11 -0.27
CA ILE A 104 -20.15 -3.83 0.91
C ILE A 104 -20.06 -2.85 2.06
N VAL A 105 -21.19 -2.58 2.69
CA VAL A 105 -21.25 -1.76 3.91
C VAL A 105 -20.34 -2.43 4.95
N ASN A 106 -19.30 -1.72 5.39
CA ASN A 106 -18.24 -2.18 6.31
C ASN A 106 -17.20 -3.15 5.72
N SER A 107 -16.67 -2.88 4.52
CA SER A 107 -15.44 -3.58 4.07
C SER A 107 -14.20 -3.06 4.81
N SER A 108 -13.40 -3.98 5.36
CA SER A 108 -12.02 -3.71 5.77
C SER A 108 -11.07 -4.11 4.65
N ILE A 109 -10.04 -3.31 4.41
CA ILE A 109 -8.90 -3.68 3.56
C ILE A 109 -7.73 -4.08 4.46
N HIS A 110 -7.19 -5.27 4.26
CA HIS A 110 -5.98 -5.76 4.89
C HIS A 110 -4.79 -5.58 3.96
N LEU A 111 -3.82 -4.78 4.43
CA LEU A 111 -2.54 -4.59 3.77
C LEU A 111 -1.46 -5.27 4.60
N THR A 112 -0.61 -6.07 3.98
CA THR A 112 0.57 -6.67 4.61
C THR A 112 1.80 -6.40 3.77
N PHE A 113 2.82 -5.79 4.34
CA PHE A 113 4.10 -5.58 3.68
C PHE A 113 5.16 -6.46 4.33
N LYS A 114 5.78 -7.33 3.53
CA LYS A 114 6.82 -8.26 3.96
C LYS A 114 8.04 -8.15 3.08
N THR A 115 9.22 -8.21 3.70
CA THR A 115 10.51 -8.18 3.02
C THR A 115 11.42 -9.27 3.53
N ASN A 116 12.32 -9.75 2.67
CA ASN A 116 13.38 -10.69 3.03
C ASN A 116 14.59 -9.96 3.64
N ASP A 117 15.73 -10.65 3.79
CA ASP A 117 16.96 -10.13 4.40
C ASP A 117 18.05 -9.73 3.40
N VAL A 118 17.74 -9.66 2.10
CA VAL A 118 18.73 -9.57 1.02
C VAL A 118 18.64 -8.27 0.25
N ILE A 119 17.54 -8.04 -0.48
CA ILE A 119 17.45 -7.01 -1.51
C ILE A 119 16.36 -6.01 -1.17
N THR A 120 16.72 -4.73 -1.15
CA THR A 120 15.78 -3.62 -0.98
C THR A 120 15.56 -2.88 -2.30
N ARG A 121 14.43 -2.18 -2.36
CA ARG A 121 14.04 -1.28 -3.46
C ARG A 121 13.39 -0.04 -2.88
N LYS A 122 12.98 0.87 -3.76
CA LYS A 122 12.34 2.14 -3.40
C LYS A 122 11.03 1.98 -2.61
N GLY A 123 10.34 0.85 -2.76
CA GLY A 123 9.04 0.64 -2.13
C GLY A 123 7.90 1.32 -2.91
N PHE A 124 6.90 1.76 -2.16
CA PHE A 124 5.69 2.44 -2.62
C PHE A 124 5.27 3.51 -1.62
#